data_AF-A0A9X8YNY6-F1
#
_entry.id   AF-A0A9X8YNY6-F1
#
_cell.length_a   1.000
_cell.length_b   1.000
_cell.length_c   1.000
_cell.angle_alpha   90.00
_cell.angle_beta   90.00
_cell.angle_gamma   90.00
#
_symmetry.space_group_name_H-M   'P 1'
#
loop_
_entity.id
_entity.type
_entity.pdbx_description
1 polymer ?
#
loop_
_entity_poly.entity_id
_entity_poly.type
_entity_poly.pdbx_seq_one_letter_code
_entity_poly.pdbx_strand_id
1 'polypeptide(L)'
;CKGTFPSELSLKGLKIVVDCANGATYHIAPSVLRELGATVIAIGVEPDGMNINEKCGATDVRQLQERVLQEKAHVGLAFDGNGDRVMMVDHLG
;
A
#
# COMPACT_ATOMS: atom_id res chain seq x y z
N CYS A 1 14.01 -6.03 4.47
CA CYS A 1 14.62 -5.21 3.38
C CYS A 1 14.41 -5.91 2.04
N LYS A 2 14.19 -5.19 0.93
CA LYS A 2 13.94 -5.77 -0.41
C LYS A 2 14.93 -6.88 -0.83
N GLY A 3 16.18 -6.81 -0.35
CA GLY A 3 17.20 -7.83 -0.60
C GLY A 3 16.93 -9.22 0.02
N THR A 4 15.87 -9.39 0.81
CA THR A 4 15.42 -10.71 1.30
C THR A 4 14.34 -11.32 0.42
N PHE A 5 13.81 -10.59 -0.56
CA PHE A 5 12.89 -11.15 -1.54
C PHE A 5 13.69 -12.02 -2.53
N PRO A 6 13.29 -13.29 -2.78
CA PRO A 6 14.05 -14.18 -3.66
C PRO A 6 14.25 -13.60 -5.06
N SER A 7 15.45 -13.68 -5.60
CA SER A 7 15.83 -13.01 -6.86
C SER A 7 15.18 -13.65 -8.10
N GLU A 8 14.72 -14.88 -7.98
CA GLU A 8 13.97 -15.62 -8.98
C GLU A 8 12.47 -15.28 -9.03
N LEU A 9 11.97 -14.54 -8.03
CA LEU A 9 10.56 -14.13 -7.95
C LEU A 9 10.37 -12.69 -8.42
N SER A 10 9.13 -12.39 -8.84
CA SER A 10 8.70 -11.03 -9.16
C SER A 10 7.21 -10.87 -8.83
N LEU A 11 6.81 -9.64 -8.51
CA LEU A 11 5.41 -9.26 -8.36
C LEU A 11 4.76 -8.86 -9.70
N LYS A 12 5.43 -9.12 -10.84
CA LYS A 12 4.88 -8.85 -12.17
C LYS A 12 3.52 -9.53 -12.37
N GLY A 13 2.56 -8.77 -12.89
CA GLY A 13 1.18 -9.21 -13.07
C GLY A 13 0.27 -8.92 -11.87
N LEU A 14 0.84 -8.62 -10.71
CA LEU A 14 0.06 -8.18 -9.55
C LEU A 14 -0.20 -6.67 -9.63
N LYS A 15 -1.49 -6.33 -9.58
CA LYS A 15 -1.99 -4.97 -9.30
C LYS A 15 -2.28 -4.85 -7.81
N ILE A 16 -1.60 -3.92 -7.13
CA ILE A 16 -1.66 -3.71 -5.68
C ILE A 16 -2.08 -2.28 -5.39
N VAL A 17 -3.06 -2.09 -4.50
CA VAL A 17 -3.33 -0.78 -3.89
C VAL A 17 -2.54 -0.67 -2.60
N VAL A 18 -1.83 0.42 -2.39
CA VAL A 18 -1.08 0.67 -1.15
C VAL A 18 -1.53 1.97 -0.51
N ASP A 19 -1.98 1.89 0.74
CA ASP A 19 -2.29 3.03 1.60
C ASP A 19 -1.13 3.23 2.58
N CYS A 20 -0.49 4.40 2.51
CA CYS A 20 0.68 4.72 3.32
C CYS A 20 0.35 5.64 4.51
N ALA A 21 -0.93 5.85 4.81
CA ALA A 21 -1.41 6.62 5.95
C ALA A 21 -0.92 8.08 6.04
N ASN A 22 -0.42 8.65 4.94
CA ASN A 22 0.37 9.89 4.93
C ASN A 22 1.53 9.85 5.95
N GLY A 23 2.06 8.65 6.21
CA GLY A 23 3.06 8.39 7.22
C GLY A 23 4.46 8.20 6.64
N ALA A 24 5.33 7.56 7.41
CA ALA A 24 6.73 7.29 7.05
C ALA A 24 6.89 6.50 5.75
N THR A 25 5.88 5.71 5.36
CA THR A 25 5.93 4.82 4.21
C THR A 25 5.54 5.45 2.87
N TYR A 26 5.09 6.72 2.86
CA TYR A 26 4.42 7.39 1.73
C TYR A 26 5.15 7.32 0.38
N HIS A 27 6.49 7.36 0.39
CA HIS A 27 7.30 7.29 -0.81
C HIS A 27 8.00 5.93 -0.97
N ILE A 28 8.34 5.25 0.13
CA ILE A 28 9.17 4.04 0.09
C ILE A 28 8.35 2.78 -0.22
N ALA A 29 7.15 2.61 0.35
CA ALA A 29 6.34 1.41 0.13
C ALA A 29 5.89 1.29 -1.34
N PRO A 30 5.39 2.35 -2.01
CA PRO A 30 5.07 2.28 -3.43
C PRO A 30 6.31 2.00 -4.29
N SER A 31 7.45 2.61 -3.96
CA SER A 31 8.69 2.45 -4.73
C SER A 31 9.21 1.01 -4.68
N VAL A 32 9.27 0.40 -3.49
CA VAL A 32 9.72 -0.99 -3.32
C VAL A 32 8.82 -1.96 -4.08
N LEU A 33 7.50 -1.81 -4.01
CA LEU A 33 6.56 -2.70 -4.71
C LEU A 33 6.68 -2.57 -6.23
N ARG A 34 6.87 -1.36 -6.75
CA ARG A 34 7.13 -1.12 -8.19
C ARG A 34 8.45 -1.72 -8.64
N GLU A 35 9.51 -1.57 -7.85
CA GLU A 35 10.83 -2.17 -8.13
C GLU A 35 10.76 -3.71 -8.19
N LEU A 36 9.91 -4.33 -7.36
CA LEU A 36 9.67 -5.78 -7.40
C LEU A 36 8.77 -6.23 -8.57
N GLY A 37 8.22 -5.29 -9.35
CA GLY A 37 7.49 -5.53 -10.60
C GLY A 37 5.97 -5.37 -10.51
N ALA A 38 5.41 -4.98 -9.37
CA ALA A 38 3.96 -4.79 -9.24
C ALA A 38 3.46 -3.54 -9.98
N THR A 39 2.22 -3.57 -10.44
CA THR A 39 1.46 -2.36 -10.82
C THR A 39 0.88 -1.77 -9.54
N VAL A 40 1.32 -0.58 -9.14
CA VAL A 40 1.00 0.01 -7.83
C VAL A 40 0.13 1.26 -7.95
N ILE A 41 -1.05 1.20 -7.34
CA ILE A 41 -1.92 2.36 -7.07
C ILE A 41 -1.66 2.82 -5.65
N ALA A 42 -1.14 4.02 -5.46
CA ALA A 42 -0.80 4.56 -4.15
C ALA A 42 -1.86 5.57 -3.68
N ILE A 43 -2.27 5.46 -2.42
CA ILE A 43 -3.17 6.39 -1.72
C ILE A 43 -2.55 6.72 -0.35
N GLY A 44 -2.98 7.82 0.28
CA GLY A 44 -2.36 8.28 1.53
C GLY A 44 -0.87 8.57 1.36
N VAL A 45 -0.49 9.23 0.27
CA VAL A 45 0.92 9.53 -0.08
C VAL A 45 1.24 11.02 -0.19
N GLU A 46 0.37 11.89 0.33
CA GLU A 46 0.49 13.35 0.26
C GLU A 46 0.54 13.92 1.69
N PRO A 47 1.61 13.63 2.47
CA PRO A 47 1.73 14.14 3.83
C PRO A 47 1.89 15.66 3.84
N ASP A 48 1.12 16.33 4.70
CA ASP A 48 1.20 17.79 4.92
C ASP A 48 1.71 18.16 6.33
N GLY A 49 2.06 17.15 7.13
CA GLY A 49 2.51 17.29 8.52
C GLY A 49 1.38 17.20 9.55
N MET A 50 0.12 17.19 9.12
CA MET A 50 -1.07 17.16 9.99
C MET A 50 -2.02 15.99 9.68
N ASN A 51 -2.01 15.47 8.44
CA ASN A 51 -2.96 14.49 7.92
C ASN A 51 -2.56 13.00 8.10
N ILE A 52 -1.63 12.71 9.02
CA ILE A 52 -1.20 11.33 9.30
C ILE A 52 -2.34 10.51 9.93
N ASN A 53 -2.60 9.32 9.39
CA ASN A 53 -3.72 8.43 9.76
C ASN A 53 -5.12 9.07 9.65
N GLU A 54 -5.26 10.22 8.98
CA GLU A 54 -6.56 10.87 8.83
C GLU A 54 -7.42 10.13 7.80
N LYS A 55 -8.31 9.26 8.29
CA LYS A 55 -9.25 8.44 7.47
C LYS A 55 -8.52 7.57 6.43
N CYS A 56 -7.33 7.09 6.79
CA CYS A 56 -6.47 6.25 5.96
C CYS A 56 -5.62 5.33 6.84
N GLY A 57 -4.90 4.42 6.19
CA GLY A 57 -3.94 3.52 6.82
C GLY A 57 -4.56 2.34 7.55
N ALA A 58 -3.73 1.62 8.29
CA ALA A 58 -4.08 0.36 8.96
C ALA A 58 -5.25 0.49 9.96
N THR A 59 -5.53 1.69 10.45
CA THR A 59 -6.64 1.96 11.38
C THR A 59 -7.96 2.27 10.68
N ASP A 60 -7.93 2.61 9.39
CA ASP A 60 -9.12 2.93 8.59
C ASP A 60 -8.95 2.48 7.14
N VAL A 61 -9.35 1.24 6.86
CA VAL A 61 -9.16 0.60 5.55
C VAL A 61 -10.28 0.88 4.55
N ARG A 62 -11.29 1.71 4.88
CA ARG A 62 -12.47 1.91 4.02
C ARG A 62 -12.10 2.43 2.63
N GLN A 63 -11.24 3.44 2.57
CA GLN A 63 -10.74 3.98 1.30
C GLN A 63 -9.94 2.93 0.52
N LEU A 64 -9.16 2.10 1.22
CA LEU A 64 -8.40 1.00 0.60
C LEU A 64 -9.35 -0.03 -0.02
N GLN A 65 -10.39 -0.46 0.69
CA GLN A 65 -11.39 -1.43 0.19
C GLN A 65 -12.09 -0.90 -1.07
N GLU A 66 -12.58 0.34 -1.01
CA GLU A 66 -13.20 1.00 -2.16
C GLU A 66 -12.26 1.04 -3.37
N ARG A 67 -11.00 1.43 -3.15
CA ARG A 67 -10.02 1.52 -4.23
C ARG A 67 -9.64 0.15 -4.78
N VAL A 68 -9.53 -0.89 -3.96
CA VAL A 68 -9.25 -2.27 -4.42
C VAL A 68 -10.35 -2.75 -5.37
N LEU A 69 -11.61 -2.56 -5.00
CA LEU A 69 -12.77 -2.92 -5.82
C LEU A 69 -12.82 -2.10 -7.13
N GLN A 70 -12.64 -0.78 -7.04
CA GLN A 70 -12.66 0.12 -8.20
C GLN A 70 -11.57 -0.24 -9.23
N GLU A 71 -10.35 -0.51 -8.75
CA GLU A 71 -9.20 -0.80 -9.61
C GLU A 71 -9.13 -2.26 -10.04
N LYS A 72 -10.00 -3.13 -9.49
CA LYS A 72 -9.91 -4.59 -9.61
C LYS A 72 -8.50 -5.07 -9.25
N ALA A 73 -7.99 -4.57 -8.13
CA ALA A 73 -6.67 -4.96 -7.63
C ALA A 73 -6.72 -6.36 -7.03
N HIS A 74 -5.57 -7.02 -7.02
CA HIS A 74 -5.46 -8.38 -6.46
C HIS A 74 -5.40 -8.35 -4.93
N VAL A 75 -4.87 -7.27 -4.37
CA VAL A 75 -4.72 -7.05 -2.93
C VAL A 75 -4.55 -5.57 -2.62
N GLY A 76 -5.03 -5.15 -1.46
CA GLY A 76 -4.74 -3.86 -0.82
C GLY A 76 -3.84 -4.03 0.39
N LEU A 77 -2.87 -3.12 0.57
CA LEU A 77 -1.96 -3.08 1.73
C LEU A 77 -2.08 -1.71 2.41
N ALA A 78 -2.52 -1.67 3.65
CA ALA A 78 -2.57 -0.44 4.45
C ALA A 78 -1.53 -0.47 5.56
N PHE A 79 -0.58 0.47 5.51
CA PHE A 79 0.38 0.70 6.58
C PHE A 79 -0.20 1.65 7.62
N ASP A 80 0.33 1.63 8.84
CA ASP A 80 0.11 2.71 9.80
C ASP A 80 1.15 3.84 9.65
N GLY A 81 0.96 4.93 10.39
CA GLY A 81 1.76 6.15 10.26
C GLY A 81 3.28 5.97 10.39
N ASN A 82 3.77 5.01 11.18
CA ASN A 82 5.21 4.72 11.29
C ASN A 82 5.65 3.48 10.49
N GLY A 83 4.71 2.70 9.96
CA GLY A 83 4.98 1.54 9.10
C GLY A 83 5.38 0.27 9.85
N ASP A 84 5.02 0.14 11.14
CA ASP A 84 5.26 -1.09 11.91
C ASP A 84 4.09 -2.09 11.83
N ARG A 85 2.93 -1.65 11.32
CA ARG A 85 1.76 -2.49 11.07
C ARG A 85 1.36 -2.50 9.61
N VAL A 86 0.72 -3.59 9.21
CA VAL A 86 0.05 -3.73 7.92
C VAL A 86 -1.30 -4.41 8.11
N MET A 87 -2.34 -3.85 7.50
CA MET A 87 -3.62 -4.52 7.26
C MET A 87 -3.73 -4.86 5.78
N MET A 88 -4.34 -5.99 5.49
CA MET A 88 -4.52 -6.47 4.12
C MET A 88 -5.99 -6.54 3.77
N VAL A 89 -6.30 -6.13 2.55
CA VAL A 89 -7.62 -6.21 1.93
C VAL A 89 -7.51 -7.15 0.75
N ASP A 90 -8.39 -8.14 0.65
CA ASP A 90 -8.41 -9.03 -0.51
C ASP A 90 -9.16 -8.42 -1.70
N HIS A 91 -9.14 -9.10 -2.84
CA HIS A 91 -9.81 -8.67 -4.07
C HIS A 91 -11.35 -8.52 -3.98
N LEU A 92 -11.98 -8.98 -2.89
CA LEU A 92 -13.41 -8.86 -2.64
C LEU A 92 -13.78 -7.67 -1.73
N GLY A 93 -12.79 -6.97 -1.17
CA GLY A 93 -12.96 -5.76 -0.35
C GLY A 93 -13.03 -6.04 1.14
#